data_AF-A0A657PMK7-F1
#
_entry.id   AF-A0A657PMK7-F1
#
_cell.length_a   1.000
_cell.length_b   1.000
_cell.length_c   1.000
_cell.angle_alpha   90.00
_cell.angle_beta   90.00
_cell.angle_gamma   90.00
#
_symmetry.space_group_name_H-M   'P 1'
#
loop_
_entity.id
_entity.type
_entity.pdbx_description
1 polymer ?
#
loop_
_entity_poly.entity_id
_entity_poly.type
_entity_poly.pdbx_seq_one_letter_code
_entity_poly.pdbx_strand_id
1 'polypeptide(L)'
;MKLSEITTGLLLLALILPAAALATPPGVAEQWRHLDPKSLKLRSKNALITDSGGDLVYAKEADVPVPIASITKLMTALVILDSGVDMEERIKITKADRDLLRLTGSRLRYGATLPRRE
;
A
#
# COMPACT_ATOMS: atom_id res chain seq x y z
N MET A 1 -56.26 -14.63 -38.87
CA MET A 1 -55.62 -13.56 -39.68
C MET A 1 -56.30 -12.26 -39.33
N LYS A 2 -55.72 -11.31 -38.59
CA LYS A 2 -54.41 -10.67 -38.81
C LYS A 2 -54.00 -9.94 -37.51
N LEU A 3 -52.77 -10.18 -37.06
CA LEU A 3 -51.70 -9.19 -36.93
C LEU A 3 -52.05 -7.95 -36.08
N SER A 4 -51.93 -8.05 -34.76
CA SER A 4 -51.58 -6.88 -33.93
C SER A 4 -50.80 -7.21 -32.64
N GLU A 5 -50.29 -8.44 -32.46
CA GLU A 5 -49.43 -8.82 -31.32
C GLU A 5 -47.97 -8.30 -31.43
N ILE A 6 -47.71 -7.31 -32.29
CA ILE A 6 -46.35 -6.78 -32.55
C ILE A 6 -46.05 -5.50 -31.75
N THR A 7 -47.00 -5.01 -30.94
CA THR A 7 -46.76 -3.84 -30.07
C THR A 7 -46.08 -4.20 -28.74
N THR A 8 -45.55 -5.43 -28.62
CA THR A 8 -44.85 -5.98 -27.44
C THR A 8 -43.32 -5.78 -27.51
N GLY A 9 -42.81 -4.92 -28.41
CA GLY A 9 -41.39 -4.99 -28.80
C GLY A 9 -40.47 -3.81 -28.46
N LEU A 10 -40.96 -2.68 -27.95
CA LEU A 10 -40.10 -1.50 -27.85
C LEU A 10 -40.59 -0.45 -26.83
N LEU A 11 -40.63 -0.80 -25.54
CA LEU A 11 -40.76 0.21 -24.49
C LEU A 11 -39.94 -0.20 -23.26
N LEU A 12 -38.88 0.58 -23.00
CA LEU A 12 -38.17 0.73 -21.71
C LEU A 12 -37.40 -0.49 -21.16
N LEU A 13 -36.36 -0.92 -21.89
CA LEU A 13 -35.13 -1.39 -21.24
C LEU A 13 -34.31 -0.15 -20.83
N ALA A 14 -34.70 0.50 -19.73
CA ALA A 14 -33.89 1.54 -19.13
C ALA A 14 -33.82 1.32 -17.61
N LEU A 15 -32.57 1.20 -17.14
CA LEU A 15 -32.13 1.60 -15.82
C LEU A 15 -32.33 0.61 -14.66
N ILE A 16 -31.45 -0.40 -14.59
CA ILE A 16 -30.80 -0.72 -13.31
C ILE A 16 -29.30 -0.84 -13.61
N LEU A 17 -28.58 0.30 -13.52
CA LEU A 17 -27.12 0.26 -13.40
C LEU A 17 -26.77 -0.57 -12.16
N PRO A 18 -25.83 -1.51 -12.21
CA PRO A 18 -25.17 -1.89 -10.98
C PRO A 18 -24.42 -0.63 -10.52
N ALA A 19 -24.85 -0.08 -9.39
CA ALA A 19 -24.05 0.85 -8.62
C ALA A 19 -22.84 0.07 -8.07
N ALA A 20 -21.95 -0.37 -8.95
CA ALA A 20 -20.55 -0.47 -8.61
C ALA A 20 -20.15 0.98 -8.35
N ALA A 21 -20.30 1.40 -7.09
CA ALA A 21 -19.66 2.59 -6.61
C ALA A 21 -18.22 2.49 -7.08
N LEU A 22 -17.86 3.28 -8.10
CA LEU A 22 -16.48 3.61 -8.33
C LEU A 22 -16.06 4.19 -6.99
N ALA A 23 -15.32 3.41 -6.21
CA ALA A 23 -14.68 3.88 -5.01
C ALA A 23 -13.85 5.05 -5.47
N THR A 24 -14.41 6.24 -5.30
CA THR A 24 -13.69 7.48 -5.59
C THR A 24 -12.55 7.40 -4.60
N PRO A 25 -11.28 7.37 -5.05
CA PRO A 25 -10.15 7.31 -4.13
C PRO A 25 -10.40 8.38 -3.08
N PRO A 26 -10.34 8.05 -1.78
CA PRO A 26 -10.82 8.94 -0.75
C PRO A 26 -10.13 10.28 -0.96
N GLY A 27 -10.92 11.32 -1.25
CA GLY A 27 -10.41 12.68 -1.27
C GLY A 27 -9.94 13.04 0.13
N VAL A 28 -9.18 14.13 0.25
CA VAL A 28 -8.77 14.67 1.56
C VAL A 28 -10.02 14.77 2.47
N ALA A 29 -9.93 14.19 3.66
CA ALA A 29 -11.05 14.12 4.60
C ALA A 29 -11.53 15.53 4.97
N GLU A 30 -12.83 15.68 5.23
CA GLU A 30 -13.48 16.99 5.45
C GLU A 30 -12.73 17.85 6.47
N GLN A 31 -12.33 17.24 7.59
CA GLN A 31 -11.61 17.90 8.67
C GLN A 31 -10.28 18.54 8.24
N TRP A 32 -9.66 18.02 7.18
CA TRP A 32 -8.36 18.48 6.66
C TRP A 32 -8.46 19.40 5.44
N ARG A 33 -9.66 19.63 4.88
CA ARG A 33 -9.85 20.45 3.66
C ARG A 33 -9.46 21.91 3.79
N HIS A 34 -9.38 22.42 5.02
CA HIS A 34 -8.95 23.79 5.30
C HIS A 34 -7.44 23.99 5.08
N LEU A 35 -6.65 22.92 4.99
CA LEU A 35 -5.23 22.99 4.71
C LEU A 35 -5.00 23.32 3.23
N ASP A 36 -4.13 24.29 2.93
CA ASP A 36 -3.72 24.60 1.55
C ASP A 36 -2.56 23.69 1.12
N PRO A 37 -2.76 22.73 0.19
CA PRO A 37 -1.70 21.83 -0.25
C PRO A 37 -0.57 22.55 -1.00
N LYS A 38 -0.83 23.74 -1.58
CA LYS A 38 0.16 24.53 -2.33
C LYS A 38 1.19 25.18 -1.40
N SER A 39 0.83 25.39 -0.14
CA SER A 39 1.76 25.88 0.88
C SER A 39 2.82 24.83 1.25
N LEU A 40 2.55 23.54 0.98
CA LEU A 40 3.40 22.42 1.32
C LEU A 40 4.56 22.26 0.32
N LYS A 41 5.75 22.73 0.69
CA LYS A 41 6.95 22.71 -0.17
C LYS A 41 7.70 21.38 -0.10
N LEU A 42 7.05 20.27 -0.47
CA LEU A 42 7.68 18.95 -0.49
C LEU A 42 8.60 18.77 -1.71
N ARG A 43 9.86 18.41 -1.45
CA ARG A 43 10.81 18.00 -2.50
C ARG A 43 10.66 16.52 -2.90
N SER A 44 9.94 15.73 -2.10
CA SER A 44 9.66 14.33 -2.39
C SER A 44 8.90 14.19 -3.70
N LYS A 45 9.24 13.17 -4.49
CA LYS A 45 8.52 12.85 -5.73
C LYS A 45 7.11 12.34 -5.43
N ASN A 46 7.02 11.37 -4.51
CA ASN A 46 5.78 10.75 -4.05
C ASN A 46 5.60 11.02 -2.55
N ALA A 47 4.37 11.20 -2.09
CA ALA A 47 4.05 11.40 -0.68
C ALA A 47 2.62 10.98 -0.35
N LEU A 48 2.43 10.46 0.86
CA LEU A 48 1.13 10.14 1.45
C LEU A 48 1.19 10.56 2.92
N ILE A 49 0.17 11.29 3.39
CA ILE A 49 0.02 11.70 4.79
C ILE A 49 -1.40 11.34 5.22
N THR A 50 -1.49 10.56 6.28
CA THR A 50 -2.73 10.21 6.97
C THR A 50 -2.63 10.64 8.43
N ASP A 51 -3.76 10.89 9.07
CA ASP A 51 -3.77 11.05 10.53
C ASP A 51 -3.75 9.69 11.25
N SER A 52 -3.84 9.71 12.59
CA SER A 52 -3.85 8.49 13.40
C SER A 52 -5.13 7.66 13.26
N GLY A 53 -6.22 8.25 12.76
CA GLY A 53 -7.45 7.54 12.40
C GLY A 53 -7.37 6.86 11.03
N GLY A 54 -6.34 7.18 10.24
CA GLY A 54 -6.19 6.72 8.87
C GLY A 54 -6.86 7.62 7.84
N ASP A 55 -7.40 8.77 8.25
CA ASP A 55 -8.02 9.70 7.31
C ASP A 55 -6.95 10.37 6.45
N LEU A 56 -7.23 10.52 5.15
CA LEU A 56 -6.32 11.13 4.22
C LEU A 56 -6.19 12.64 4.48
N VAL A 57 -4.95 13.09 4.73
CA VAL A 57 -4.60 14.51 4.89
C VAL A 57 -4.05 15.06 3.57
N TYR A 58 -3.16 14.31 2.90
CA TYR A 58 -2.50 14.74 1.67
C TYR A 58 -1.97 13.55 0.86
N ALA A 59 -2.05 13.64 -0.47
CA ALA A 59 -1.47 12.66 -1.39
C ALA A 59 -0.78 13.38 -2.57
N LYS A 60 0.37 12.85 -2.98
CA LYS A 60 1.11 13.24 -4.18
C LYS A 60 1.62 11.97 -4.85
N GLU A 61 1.01 11.60 -5.98
CA GLU A 61 1.35 10.38 -6.72
C GLU A 61 1.42 9.13 -5.80
N ALA A 62 0.52 9.02 -4.82
CA ALA A 62 0.61 8.02 -3.76
C ALA A 62 0.42 6.58 -4.27
N ASP A 63 -0.40 6.39 -5.30
CA ASP A 63 -0.73 5.07 -5.86
C ASP A 63 0.22 4.63 -7.00
N VAL A 64 1.28 5.39 -7.26
CA VAL A 64 2.23 5.10 -8.35
C VAL A 64 3.30 4.12 -7.86
N PRO A 65 3.45 2.93 -8.49
CA PRO A 65 4.52 1.99 -8.13
C PRO A 65 5.90 2.58 -8.39
N VAL A 66 6.75 2.62 -7.36
CA VAL A 66 8.12 3.14 -7.45
C VAL A 66 9.07 2.30 -6.58
N PRO A 67 10.39 2.31 -6.85
CA PRO A 67 11.36 1.69 -5.95
C PRO A 67 11.35 2.35 -4.56
N ILE A 68 11.06 1.56 -3.52
CA ILE A 68 10.94 2.04 -2.13
C ILE A 68 12.17 1.78 -1.25
N ALA A 69 13.22 1.16 -1.82
CA ALA A 69 14.48 0.84 -1.15
C ALA A 69 14.28 0.12 0.21
N SER A 70 14.90 0.60 1.29
CA SER A 70 14.84 -0.06 2.59
C SER A 70 13.47 -0.09 3.25
N ILE A 71 12.46 0.63 2.74
CA ILE A 71 11.08 0.53 3.25
C ILE A 71 10.53 -0.90 3.08
N THR A 72 10.99 -1.67 2.09
CA THR A 72 10.66 -3.09 1.92
C THR A 72 10.90 -3.91 3.20
N LYS A 73 11.87 -3.52 4.04
CA LYS A 73 12.16 -4.21 5.31
C LYS A 73 11.01 -4.16 6.32
N LEU A 74 10.11 -3.17 6.23
CA LEU A 74 8.92 -3.13 7.07
C LEU A 74 8.03 -4.35 6.80
N MET A 75 7.81 -4.69 5.52
CA MET A 75 7.03 -5.89 5.17
C MET A 75 7.75 -7.16 5.62
N THR A 76 9.09 -7.22 5.49
CA THR A 76 9.86 -8.35 6.02
C THR A 76 9.66 -8.52 7.52
N ALA A 77 9.71 -7.44 8.30
CA ALA A 77 9.48 -7.49 9.73
C ALA A 77 8.05 -7.95 10.07
N LEU A 78 7.04 -7.40 9.39
CA LEU A 78 5.64 -7.80 9.58
C LEU A 78 5.43 -9.30 9.29
N VAL A 79 5.97 -9.80 8.17
CA VAL A 79 5.88 -11.23 7.83
C VAL A 79 6.51 -12.12 8.90
N ILE A 80 7.65 -11.74 9.45
CA ILE A 80 8.31 -12.51 10.52
C ILE A 80 7.49 -12.48 11.81
N LEU A 81 6.99 -11.29 12.21
CA LEU A 81 6.17 -11.16 13.41
C LEU A 81 4.86 -11.97 13.31
N ASP A 82 4.22 -11.92 12.14
CA ASP A 82 2.96 -12.64 11.90
C ASP A 82 3.16 -14.17 11.77
N SER A 83 4.38 -14.62 11.43
CA SER A 83 4.66 -16.05 11.24
C SER A 83 4.70 -16.88 12.53
N GLY A 84 4.76 -16.24 13.70
CA GLY A 84 4.79 -16.92 15.00
C GLY A 84 6.07 -17.71 15.28
N VAL A 85 7.15 -17.48 14.52
CA VAL A 85 8.46 -18.10 14.76
C VAL A 85 9.07 -17.62 16.08
N ASP A 86 9.89 -18.47 16.71
CA ASP A 86 10.49 -18.17 18.01
C ASP A 86 11.45 -16.97 17.94
N MET A 87 11.09 -15.86 18.60
CA MET A 87 11.90 -14.64 18.57
C MET A 87 13.21 -14.75 19.36
N GLU A 88 13.35 -15.76 20.24
CA GLU A 88 14.58 -16.03 21.00
C GLU A 88 15.49 -17.07 20.32
N GLU A 89 15.06 -17.63 19.18
CA GLU A 89 15.89 -18.53 18.38
C GLU A 89 17.21 -17.84 18.02
N ARG A 90 18.33 -18.52 18.33
CA ARG A 90 19.67 -18.02 18.06
C ARG A 90 20.03 -18.24 16.60
N ILE A 91 20.07 -17.16 15.82
CA ILE A 91 20.43 -17.17 14.40
C ILE A 91 21.91 -16.83 14.24
N LYS A 92 22.65 -17.72 13.57
CA LYS A 92 24.06 -17.52 13.25
C LYS A 92 24.21 -16.83 11.90
N ILE A 93 24.98 -15.75 11.86
CA ILE A 93 25.31 -15.04 10.62
C ILE A 93 26.40 -15.79 9.88
N THR A 94 26.07 -16.20 8.65
CA THR A 94 26.93 -16.95 7.75
C THR A 94 27.45 -16.07 6.61
N LYS A 95 28.32 -16.64 5.77
CA LYS A 95 28.79 -15.98 4.54
C LYS A 95 27.67 -15.74 3.53
N ALA A 96 26.62 -16.57 3.54
CA ALA A 96 25.51 -16.47 2.61
C ALA A 96 24.61 -15.26 2.90
N ASP A 97 24.59 -14.78 4.15
CA ASP A 97 23.72 -13.68 4.57
C ASP A 97 24.28 -12.29 4.18
N ARG A 98 25.53 -12.24 3.70
CA ARG A 98 26.16 -10.99 3.29
C ARG A 98 25.87 -10.69 1.84
N ASP A 99 25.42 -9.47 1.58
CA ASP A 99 25.27 -8.95 0.24
C ASP A 99 26.65 -8.75 -0.41
N LEU A 100 26.97 -9.62 -1.37
CA LEU A 100 28.16 -9.54 -2.20
C LEU A 100 27.88 -8.90 -3.58
N LEU A 101 26.61 -8.60 -3.90
CA LEU A 101 26.20 -8.07 -5.19
C LEU A 101 26.16 -6.55 -5.19
N ARG A 102 25.44 -5.97 -4.22
CA ARG A 102 25.33 -4.51 -4.08
C ARG A 102 26.27 -3.95 -3.01
N LEU A 103 27.04 -4.82 -2.36
CA LEU A 103 27.99 -4.48 -1.30
C LEU A 103 27.38 -3.59 -0.22
N THR A 104 26.09 -3.80 0.07
CA THR A 104 25.40 -3.03 1.12
C THR A 104 26.00 -3.36 2.48
N GLY A 105 26.20 -2.33 3.30
CA GLY A 105 26.86 -2.48 4.60
C GLY A 105 25.94 -3.08 5.64
N SER A 106 26.45 -4.05 6.40
CA SER A 106 25.85 -4.55 7.64
C SER A 106 26.87 -4.47 8.78
N ARG A 107 26.39 -4.20 10.00
CA ARG A 107 27.21 -4.21 11.22
C ARG A 107 27.37 -5.64 11.79
N LEU A 108 26.60 -6.59 11.29
CA LEU A 108 26.66 -7.98 11.73
C LEU A 108 27.92 -8.66 11.18
N ARG A 109 28.71 -9.24 12.10
CA ARG A 109 29.95 -9.95 11.76
C ARG A 109 29.66 -11.40 11.43
N TYR A 110 30.45 -11.99 10.53
CA TYR A 110 30.41 -13.43 10.31
C TYR A 110 30.67 -14.21 11.60
N GLY A 111 29.89 -15.26 11.81
CA GLY A 111 29.96 -16.09 13.01
C GLY A 111 29.27 -15.49 14.23
N ALA A 112 28.81 -14.23 14.17
CA ALA A 112 27.95 -13.67 15.21
C ALA A 112 26.68 -14.51 15.32
N THR A 113 26.17 -14.67 16.54
CA THR A 113 24.95 -15.40 16.82
C THR A 113 24.10 -14.56 17.76
N LEU A 114 22.90 -14.20 17.31
CA LEU A 114 21.99 -13.29 18.02
C LEU A 114 20.59 -13.91 18.05
N PRO A 115 19.77 -13.60 19.05
CA PRO A 115 18.34 -13.95 19.00
C PRO A 115 17.68 -13.25 17.81
N ARG A 116 16.68 -13.88 17.19
CA ARG A 116 15.96 -13.37 16.00
C ARG A 116 15.44 -11.94 16.14
N ARG A 117 15.12 -11.48 17.36
CA ARG A 117 14.64 -10.12 17.64
C ARG A 117 15.69 -9.00 17.54
N GLU A 118 16.98 -9.33 17.40
CA GLU A 118 18.09 -8.35 17.28
C GLU A 118 18.51 -8.09 15.83
#